data_AF-A0A947CL44-F1
#
_entry.id   AF-A0A947CL44-F1
#
_cell.length_a   1.000
_cell.length_b   1.000
_cell.length_c   1.000
_cell.angle_alpha   90.00
_cell.angle_beta   90.00
_cell.angle_gamma   90.00
#
_symmetry.space_group_name_H-M   'P 1'
#
loop_
_entity.id
_entity.type
_entity.pdbx_description
1 polymer ?
#
loop_
_entity_poly.entity_id
_entity_poly.type
_entity_poly.pdbx_seq_one_letter_code
_entity_poly.pdbx_strand_id
1 'polypeptide(L)'
;MLRYHMVVVTSDPALKRAVRRLTTASGSTATFANNSAALKPSDRHVDLAIFDARDDDPSDKFLNTVPADSRIIYIISDRLPTRVHLLEDPRVASLFFHDQRFDDDEFICAATKCLRDELFGLQKYFPWGVTTYTMTVRNYEQKTRAIDILMAYAKVAGVRGSVRDRIQLVVDELIMNAMYHAPVDEHGKERYKNVTLKELAQVDSLEPVQIQYGCSGRYFGVAIRDAGGSLTRARALEYLGRADRQTEIESKAGGAGLGLLSVLSSVSKLVFNLDPGYSTEVIGLFDMELFAKGQVGARSLHLHVADPGEDGELDDRMQRAAAITRAQPISGMWMLAALLSVIVVGLATAYYSRAPEQAANQSGATITVVPSPADAQVKINDKPVQVGSRIALSPKRQSHQVEVTRKGYQPWSETLSSDEIEANFRLHVTLIPAEN
;
A
#
# COMPACT_ATOMS: atom_id res chain seq x y z
N MET A 1 -2.33 12.68 25.65
CA MET A 1 -2.00 12.81 24.21
C MET A 1 -0.49 13.01 24.12
N LEU A 2 0.28 11.93 24.01
CA LEU A 2 1.73 12.05 23.84
C LEU A 2 1.97 12.56 22.41
N ARG A 3 2.42 13.81 22.31
CA ARG A 3 2.74 14.49 21.06
C ARG A 3 4.21 14.22 20.77
N TYR A 4 4.49 13.34 19.82
CA TYR A 4 5.87 13.04 19.43
C TYR A 4 6.62 14.32 19.06
N HIS A 5 7.90 14.38 19.41
CA HIS A 5 8.78 15.49 19.10
C HIS A 5 9.79 15.08 18.03
N MET A 6 9.79 15.83 16.94
CA MET A 6 10.70 15.64 15.82
C MET A 6 11.77 16.73 15.82
N VAL A 7 12.98 16.37 15.41
CA VAL A 7 14.03 17.32 15.06
C VAL A 7 14.27 17.25 13.57
N VAL A 8 14.30 18.40 12.89
CA VAL A 8 14.46 18.48 11.44
C VAL A 8 15.66 19.38 11.12
N VAL A 9 16.72 18.78 10.60
CA VAL A 9 17.93 19.48 10.16
C VAL A 9 17.88 19.60 8.64
N THR A 10 17.55 20.78 8.13
CA THR A 10 17.48 21.04 6.69
C THR A 10 17.60 22.53 6.39
N SER A 11 18.26 22.87 5.29
CA SER A 11 18.25 24.23 4.73
C SER A 11 17.02 24.47 3.85
N ASP A 12 16.33 23.41 3.40
CA ASP A 12 15.28 23.46 2.39
C ASP A 12 13.93 23.97 2.93
N PRO A 13 13.45 25.14 2.47
CA PRO A 13 12.18 25.69 2.91
C PRO A 13 10.96 24.89 2.45
N ALA A 14 11.05 24.09 1.38
CA ALA A 14 9.97 23.21 0.93
C ALA A 14 9.82 22.02 1.89
N LEU A 15 10.92 21.34 2.23
CA LEU A 15 10.91 20.26 3.21
C LEU A 15 10.43 20.73 4.59
N LYS A 16 10.91 21.90 5.07
CA LYS A 16 10.41 22.52 6.31
C LYS A 16 8.90 22.70 6.31
N ARG A 17 8.35 23.21 5.21
CA ARG A 17 6.90 23.42 5.05
C ARG A 17 6.14 22.10 5.04
N ALA A 18 6.65 21.09 4.33
CA ALA A 18 6.05 19.76 4.28
C ALA A 18 5.98 19.15 5.69
N VAL A 19 7.11 19.03 6.38
CA VAL A 19 7.16 18.44 7.74
C VAL A 19 6.34 19.25 8.75
N ARG A 20 6.30 20.59 8.63
CA ARG A 20 5.44 21.44 9.48
C ARG A 20 3.95 21.15 9.29
N ARG A 21 3.48 20.95 8.05
CA ARG A 21 2.09 20.54 7.80
C ARG A 21 1.79 19.18 8.39
N LEU A 22 2.71 18.22 8.23
CA LEU A 22 2.56 16.85 8.72
C LEU A 22 2.52 16.75 10.25
N THR A 23 3.38 17.51 10.93
CA THR A 23 3.38 17.61 12.39
C THR A 23 2.11 18.27 12.91
N THR A 24 1.61 19.30 12.23
CA THR A 24 0.32 19.92 12.56
C THR A 24 -0.83 18.92 12.41
N ALA A 25 -0.88 18.18 11.30
CA ALA A 25 -1.94 17.20 11.01
C ALA A 25 -1.94 16.01 11.97
N SER A 26 -0.75 15.57 12.42
CA SER A 26 -0.60 14.45 13.37
C SER A 26 -0.68 14.86 14.84
N GLY A 27 -0.75 16.16 15.14
CA GLY A 27 -0.65 16.69 16.50
C GLY A 27 0.75 16.57 17.13
N SER A 28 1.78 16.29 16.32
CA SER A 28 3.18 16.22 16.74
C SER A 28 3.83 17.61 16.77
N THR A 29 5.07 17.71 17.25
CA THR A 29 5.85 18.96 17.24
C THR A 29 7.18 18.77 16.50
N ALA A 30 7.71 19.83 15.89
CA ALA A 30 9.03 19.79 15.25
C ALA A 30 9.88 21.00 15.60
N THR A 31 11.13 20.76 15.98
CA THR A 31 12.19 21.77 16.05
C THR A 31 12.98 21.75 14.74
N PHE A 32 13.23 22.93 14.17
CA PHE A 32 13.92 23.07 12.88
C PHE A 32 15.29 23.71 13.07
N ALA A 33 16.32 23.13 12.47
CA ALA A 33 17.67 23.67 12.39
C ALA A 33 18.14 23.71 10.93
N ASN A 34 18.95 24.71 10.58
CA ASN A 34 19.47 24.85 9.21
C ASN A 34 20.66 23.93 8.92
N ASN A 35 21.37 23.48 9.96
CA ASN A 35 22.52 22.57 9.88
C ASN A 35 22.72 21.87 11.23
N SER A 36 23.58 20.84 11.25
CA SER A 36 23.92 20.08 12.46
C SER A 36 24.52 20.94 13.57
N ALA A 37 25.28 21.98 13.22
CA ALA A 37 25.93 22.86 14.19
C ALA A 37 24.92 23.71 15.00
N ALA A 38 23.81 24.09 14.37
CA ALA A 38 22.73 24.88 14.95
C ALA A 38 21.78 24.07 15.85
N LEU A 39 21.92 22.74 15.89
CA LEU A 39 21.15 21.90 16.78
C LEU A 39 21.61 22.14 18.23
N LYS A 40 20.71 22.65 19.06
CA LYS A 40 20.92 22.76 20.50
C LYS A 40 20.35 21.51 21.17
N PRO A 41 20.94 21.04 22.28
CA PRO A 41 20.31 20.06 23.14
C PRO A 41 18.88 20.55 23.47
N SER A 42 17.90 19.71 23.20
CA SER A 42 16.50 20.00 23.46
C SER A 42 16.14 19.55 24.88
N ASP A 43 15.40 20.36 25.63
CA ASP A 43 14.84 19.96 26.93
C ASP A 43 13.76 18.87 26.78
N ARG A 44 13.27 18.67 25.54
CA ARG A 44 12.35 17.59 25.18
C ARG A 44 13.09 16.42 24.57
N HIS A 45 12.68 15.22 24.97
CA HIS A 45 13.01 13.96 24.29
C HIS A 45 12.72 14.07 22.79
N VAL A 46 13.62 13.55 21.96
CA VAL A 46 13.47 13.52 20.51
C VAL A 46 13.06 12.11 20.13
N ASP A 47 11.90 11.95 19.50
CA ASP A 47 11.42 10.61 19.10
C ASP A 47 11.88 10.27 17.67
N LEU A 48 11.98 11.28 16.81
CA LEU A 48 12.39 11.13 15.41
C LEU A 48 13.28 12.29 14.97
N ALA A 49 14.47 11.99 14.47
CA ALA A 49 15.34 12.94 13.82
C ALA A 49 15.25 12.80 12.30
N ILE A 50 15.14 13.92 11.60
CA ILE A 50 15.16 14.01 10.14
C ILE A 50 16.35 14.86 9.78
N PHE A 51 17.22 14.33 8.92
CA PHE A 51 18.41 15.02 8.48
C PHE A 51 18.46 15.05 6.96
N ASP A 52 18.64 16.25 6.42
CA ASP A 52 18.81 16.50 5.00
C ASP A 52 20.26 16.27 4.60
N ALA A 53 20.56 15.05 4.14
CA ALA A 53 21.88 14.58 3.72
C ALA A 53 22.13 14.76 2.21
N ARG A 54 21.39 15.66 1.55
CA ARG A 54 21.55 15.91 0.11
C ARG A 54 22.88 16.57 -0.23
N ASP A 55 23.32 17.48 0.63
CA ASP A 55 24.53 18.29 0.42
C ASP A 55 25.69 17.83 1.31
N ASP A 56 25.41 17.37 2.52
CA ASP A 56 26.41 17.00 3.52
C ASP A 56 26.04 15.70 4.24
N ASP A 57 27.03 14.89 4.62
CA ASP A 57 26.81 13.73 5.48
C ASP A 57 26.52 14.15 6.94
N PRO A 58 25.78 13.31 7.70
CA PRO A 58 25.56 13.55 9.12
C PRO A 58 26.90 13.62 9.86
N SER A 59 27.12 14.70 10.62
CA SER A 59 28.31 14.83 11.45
C SER A 59 28.20 13.99 12.74
N ASP A 60 29.34 13.58 13.31
CA ASP A 60 29.37 12.92 14.63
C ASP A 60 28.65 13.74 15.70
N LYS A 61 28.74 15.08 15.61
CA LYS A 61 28.01 15.98 16.49
C LYS A 61 26.49 15.77 16.40
N PHE A 62 25.94 15.64 15.20
CA PHE A 62 24.52 15.36 15.00
C PHE A 62 24.16 14.01 15.62
N LEU A 63 24.90 12.95 15.27
CA LEU A 63 24.66 11.59 15.76
C LEU A 63 24.74 11.49 17.29
N ASN A 64 25.64 12.25 17.93
CA ASN A 64 25.78 12.32 19.39
C ASN A 64 24.70 13.17 20.07
N THR A 65 24.01 14.05 19.33
CA THR A 65 22.93 14.88 19.89
C THR A 65 21.57 14.17 19.79
N VAL A 66 21.41 13.27 18.82
CA VAL A 66 20.23 12.43 18.70
C VAL A 66 20.29 11.31 19.76
N PRO A 67 19.25 11.14 20.60
CA PRO A 67 19.19 10.04 21.57
C PRO A 67 19.37 8.65 20.93
N ALA A 68 19.81 7.68 21.73
CA ALA A 68 20.09 6.32 21.27
C ALA A 68 18.82 5.54 20.87
N ASP A 69 17.70 5.87 21.51
CA ASP A 69 16.38 5.30 21.33
C ASP A 69 15.53 6.04 20.28
N SER A 70 15.98 7.20 19.80
CA SER A 70 15.36 7.88 18.66
C SER A 70 15.54 7.11 17.36
N ARG A 71 14.63 7.32 16.41
CA ARG A 71 14.81 6.90 15.01
C ARG A 71 15.31 8.04 14.14
N ILE A 72 16.01 7.70 13.06
CA ILE A 72 16.58 8.66 12.11
C ILE A 72 16.03 8.40 10.70
N ILE A 73 15.65 9.46 10.01
CA ILE A 73 15.30 9.47 8.58
C ILE A 73 16.26 10.41 7.86
N TYR A 74 16.92 9.92 6.81
CA TYR A 74 17.73 10.75 5.92
C TYR A 74 16.98 11.12 4.65
N ILE A 75 17.12 12.38 4.23
CA ILE A 75 16.75 12.84 2.89
C ILE A 75 18.02 12.91 2.04
N ILE A 76 18.00 12.31 0.85
CA ILE A 76 19.17 12.17 -0.04
C ILE A 76 18.84 12.62 -1.47
N SER A 77 19.85 12.94 -2.27
CA SER A 77 19.75 13.50 -3.63
C SER A 77 20.39 12.63 -4.71
N ASP A 78 21.15 11.61 -4.29
CA ASP A 78 21.95 10.71 -5.12
C ASP A 78 21.38 9.29 -5.18
N ARG A 79 22.00 8.43 -5.99
CA ARG A 79 21.49 7.07 -6.23
C ARG A 79 21.50 6.30 -4.91
N LEU A 80 20.34 5.78 -4.52
CA LEU A 80 20.18 5.06 -3.26
C LEU A 80 21.30 4.06 -2.90
N PRO A 81 21.87 3.25 -3.83
CA PRO A 81 22.99 2.35 -3.52
C PRO A 81 24.21 3.04 -2.88
N THR A 82 24.56 4.27 -3.28
CA THR A 82 25.73 5.00 -2.74
C THR A 82 25.51 5.48 -1.31
N ARG A 83 24.26 5.54 -0.86
CA ARG A 83 23.87 5.99 0.49
C ARG A 83 23.48 4.86 1.43
N VAL A 84 23.60 3.59 1.02
CA VAL A 84 23.27 2.45 1.88
C VAL A 84 24.10 2.45 3.17
N HIS A 85 25.33 2.97 3.14
CA HIS A 85 26.20 3.11 4.32
C HIS A 85 25.55 3.96 5.44
N LEU A 86 24.65 4.91 5.12
CA LEU A 86 23.94 5.68 6.13
C LEU A 86 23.02 4.81 6.98
N LEU A 87 22.61 3.64 6.49
CA LEU A 87 21.88 2.66 7.28
C LEU A 87 22.79 1.86 8.21
N GLU A 88 24.11 2.03 8.25
CA GLU A 88 24.94 1.29 9.21
C GLU A 88 24.64 1.68 10.67
N ASP A 89 24.24 2.93 10.92
CA ASP A 89 23.71 3.33 12.22
C ASP A 89 22.35 2.64 12.48
N PRO A 90 22.21 1.86 13.56
CA PRO A 90 21.00 1.09 13.83
C PRO A 90 19.75 1.95 14.06
N ARG A 91 19.91 3.24 14.40
CA ARG A 91 18.80 4.19 14.58
C ARG A 91 18.17 4.61 13.26
N VAL A 92 18.89 4.45 12.16
CA VAL A 92 18.45 4.90 10.84
C VAL A 92 17.45 3.89 10.28
N ALA A 93 16.22 4.37 10.11
CA ALA A 93 15.08 3.57 9.68
C ALA A 93 14.74 3.77 8.21
N SER A 94 15.11 4.91 7.60
CA SER A 94 14.73 5.21 6.22
C SER A 94 15.67 6.18 5.51
N LEU A 95 15.86 5.94 4.22
CA LEU A 95 16.49 6.84 3.26
C LEU A 95 15.43 7.27 2.23
N PHE A 96 15.21 8.56 2.09
CA PHE A 96 14.25 9.15 1.17
C PHE A 96 14.98 9.94 0.09
N PHE A 97 14.82 9.54 -1.16
CA PHE A 97 15.28 10.33 -2.28
C PHE A 97 14.34 11.51 -2.52
N HIS A 98 14.89 12.71 -2.61
CA HIS A 98 14.12 13.93 -2.83
C HIS A 98 14.74 14.82 -3.90
N ASP A 99 14.23 14.71 -5.14
CA ASP A 99 14.64 15.54 -6.29
C ASP A 99 13.60 16.58 -6.72
N GLN A 100 12.30 16.23 -6.68
CA GLN A 100 11.24 17.07 -7.26
C GLN A 100 10.01 17.18 -6.35
N ARG A 101 9.51 16.04 -5.86
CA ARG A 101 8.29 15.99 -5.03
C ARG A 101 8.55 15.18 -3.78
N PHE A 102 8.18 15.74 -2.63
CA PHE A 102 8.18 15.03 -1.37
C PHE A 102 6.92 14.16 -1.31
N ASP A 103 7.08 12.87 -1.05
CA ASP A 103 5.97 11.95 -0.92
C ASP A 103 5.45 11.97 0.52
N ASP A 104 4.47 12.84 0.77
CA ASP A 104 3.89 13.07 2.10
C ASP A 104 3.32 11.76 2.69
N ASP A 105 2.65 10.93 1.89
CA ASP A 105 2.00 9.69 2.33
C ASP A 105 3.04 8.66 2.81
N GLU A 106 4.11 8.50 2.04
CA GLU A 106 5.22 7.64 2.41
C GLU A 106 5.95 8.11 3.67
N PHE A 107 6.19 9.42 3.76
CA PHE A 107 6.82 9.99 4.95
C PHE A 107 5.96 9.79 6.19
N ILE A 108 4.64 10.04 6.11
CA ILE A 108 3.71 9.77 7.21
C ILE A 108 3.78 8.30 7.62
N CYS A 109 3.76 7.38 6.65
CA CYS A 109 3.85 5.95 6.93
C CYS A 109 5.17 5.59 7.64
N ALA A 110 6.31 6.02 7.10
CA ALA A 110 7.62 5.72 7.69
C ALA A 110 7.79 6.34 9.09
N ALA A 111 7.37 7.60 9.28
CA ALA A 111 7.39 8.26 10.58
C ALA A 111 6.47 7.55 11.58
N THR A 112 5.26 7.18 11.17
CA THR A 112 4.31 6.46 12.04
C THR A 112 4.87 5.10 12.47
N LYS A 113 5.50 4.37 11.56
CA LYS A 113 6.19 3.11 11.86
C LYS A 113 7.31 3.28 12.88
N CYS A 114 8.12 4.33 12.73
CA CYS A 114 9.19 4.66 13.67
C CYS A 114 8.66 4.98 15.08
N LEU A 115 7.44 5.49 15.19
CA LEU A 115 6.89 6.06 16.42
C LEU A 115 5.89 5.15 17.15
N ARG A 116 5.27 4.18 16.46
CA ARG A 116 4.15 3.38 16.99
C ARG A 116 4.37 1.87 16.97
N ASP A 117 5.53 1.39 16.53
CA ASP A 117 5.87 -0.03 16.36
C ASP A 117 4.86 -0.85 15.54
N GLU A 118 4.07 -0.17 14.70
CA GLU A 118 3.14 -0.80 13.79
C GLU A 118 3.84 -1.14 12.47
N LEU A 119 4.53 -2.26 12.41
CA LEU A 119 5.41 -2.59 11.27
C LEU A 119 4.71 -3.16 10.04
N PHE A 120 3.92 -4.22 10.18
CA PHE A 120 3.51 -5.02 9.02
C PHE A 120 2.33 -4.45 8.23
N GLY A 121 2.25 -4.79 6.94
CA GLY A 121 1.09 -4.59 6.09
C GLY A 121 1.26 -3.57 4.98
N LEU A 122 0.94 -3.99 3.75
CA LEU A 122 0.98 -3.16 2.54
C LEU A 122 0.00 -1.98 2.60
N GLN A 123 -1.15 -2.17 3.23
CA GLN A 123 -2.23 -1.18 3.28
C GLN A 123 -1.81 0.18 3.84
N LYS A 124 -0.74 0.22 4.65
CA LYS A 124 -0.19 1.45 5.24
C LYS A 124 0.43 2.40 4.20
N TYR A 125 0.79 1.87 3.04
CA TYR A 125 1.38 2.64 1.93
C TYR A 125 0.35 3.08 0.89
N PHE A 126 -0.94 2.81 1.13
CA PHE A 126 -2.01 3.21 0.25
C PHE A 126 -2.96 4.20 0.92
N PRO A 127 -3.56 5.13 0.14
CA PRO A 127 -4.63 5.96 0.63
C PRO A 127 -5.81 5.14 1.17
N TRP A 128 -6.59 5.75 2.05
CA TRP A 128 -7.82 5.18 2.54
C TRP A 128 -8.75 4.77 1.37
N GLY A 129 -9.39 3.61 1.50
CA GLY A 129 -10.31 3.06 0.49
C GLY A 129 -9.66 2.13 -0.53
N VAL A 130 -8.32 2.03 -0.58
CA VAL A 130 -7.65 1.03 -1.44
C VAL A 130 -7.82 -0.37 -0.84
N THR A 131 -8.36 -1.29 -1.65
CA THR A 131 -8.46 -2.71 -1.29
C THR A 131 -7.15 -3.42 -1.57
N THR A 132 -6.64 -4.13 -0.57
CA THR A 132 -5.54 -5.09 -0.74
C THR A 132 -6.08 -6.51 -0.74
N TYR A 133 -5.50 -7.37 -1.57
CA TYR A 133 -5.81 -8.79 -1.62
C TYR A 133 -4.67 -9.58 -1.00
N THR A 134 -4.98 -10.74 -0.42
CA THR A 134 -4.02 -11.60 0.25
C THR A 134 -4.16 -13.03 -0.23
N MET A 135 -3.04 -13.69 -0.46
CA MET A 135 -2.96 -15.12 -0.75
C MET A 135 -1.82 -15.76 0.05
N THR A 136 -1.88 -17.08 0.22
CA THR A 136 -0.85 -17.85 0.94
C THR A 136 -0.30 -18.92 0.01
N VAL A 137 1.03 -19.03 -0.02
CA VAL A 137 1.79 -19.99 -0.81
C VAL A 137 2.55 -20.92 0.12
N ARG A 138 2.46 -22.23 -0.14
CA ARG A 138 3.16 -23.29 0.60
C ARG A 138 3.98 -24.22 -0.29
N ASN A 139 3.87 -24.12 -1.61
CA ASN A 139 4.63 -24.95 -2.53
C ASN A 139 4.78 -24.27 -3.90
N TYR A 140 5.55 -24.90 -4.79
CA TYR A 140 5.91 -24.35 -6.08
C TYR A 140 4.69 -24.13 -7.00
N GLU A 141 3.72 -25.04 -7.02
CA GLU A 141 2.51 -24.88 -7.84
C GLU A 141 1.69 -23.66 -7.39
N GLN A 142 1.53 -23.49 -6.07
CA GLN A 142 0.85 -22.33 -5.49
C GLN A 142 1.60 -21.03 -5.80
N LYS A 143 2.95 -21.05 -5.81
CA LYS A 143 3.77 -19.90 -6.24
C LYS A 143 3.43 -19.50 -7.68
N THR A 144 3.43 -20.44 -8.62
CA THR A 144 3.12 -20.13 -10.03
C THR A 144 1.71 -19.54 -10.16
N ARG A 145 0.71 -20.17 -9.54
CA ARG A 145 -0.68 -19.68 -9.54
C ARG A 145 -0.80 -18.30 -8.91
N ALA A 146 -0.07 -18.03 -7.83
CA ALA A 146 -0.05 -16.74 -7.15
C ALA A 146 0.47 -15.62 -8.07
N ILE A 147 1.58 -15.88 -8.77
CA ILE A 147 2.16 -14.95 -9.73
C ILE A 147 1.18 -14.68 -10.88
N ASP A 148 0.54 -15.72 -11.43
CA ASP A 148 -0.44 -15.58 -12.52
C ASP A 148 -1.63 -14.69 -12.11
N ILE A 149 -2.19 -14.92 -10.91
CA ILE A 149 -3.29 -14.11 -10.35
C ILE A 149 -2.86 -12.66 -10.17
N LEU A 150 -1.68 -12.44 -9.59
CA LEU A 150 -1.13 -11.10 -9.34
C LEU A 150 -0.88 -10.35 -10.67
N MET A 151 -0.34 -11.03 -11.68
CA MET A 151 -0.11 -10.48 -13.01
C MET A 151 -1.41 -10.16 -13.74
N ALA A 152 -2.43 -11.02 -13.62
CA ALA A 152 -3.76 -10.76 -14.16
C ALA A 152 -4.39 -9.50 -13.53
N TYR A 153 -4.28 -9.36 -12.20
CA TYR A 153 -4.74 -8.17 -11.49
C TYR A 153 -3.96 -6.91 -11.92
N ALA A 154 -2.63 -6.98 -12.03
CA ALA A 154 -1.80 -5.88 -12.52
C ALA A 154 -2.22 -5.44 -13.93
N LYS A 155 -2.53 -6.38 -14.82
CA LYS A 155 -3.04 -6.08 -16.16
C LYS A 155 -4.38 -5.34 -16.12
N VAL A 156 -5.33 -5.80 -15.30
CA VAL A 156 -6.64 -5.15 -15.12
C VAL A 156 -6.50 -3.76 -14.50
N ALA A 157 -5.56 -3.59 -13.58
CA ALA A 157 -5.24 -2.31 -12.95
C ALA A 157 -4.53 -1.30 -13.87
N GLY A 158 -4.33 -1.64 -15.15
CA GLY A 158 -3.72 -0.74 -16.14
C GLY A 158 -2.19 -0.71 -16.12
N VAL A 159 -1.54 -1.62 -15.40
CA VAL A 159 -0.07 -1.68 -15.33
C VAL A 159 0.50 -2.07 -16.70
N ARG A 160 1.44 -1.28 -17.22
CA ARG A 160 2.09 -1.51 -18.54
C ARG A 160 2.95 -2.78 -18.53
N GLY A 161 3.15 -3.38 -19.71
CA GLY A 161 3.92 -4.62 -19.88
C GLY A 161 5.30 -4.60 -19.21
N SER A 162 6.12 -3.59 -19.54
CA SER A 162 7.45 -3.43 -18.97
C SER A 162 7.49 -3.27 -17.44
N VAL A 163 6.41 -2.75 -16.83
CA VAL A 163 6.28 -2.65 -15.38
C VAL A 163 5.83 -3.98 -14.79
N ARG A 164 4.91 -4.69 -15.45
CA ARG A 164 4.51 -6.05 -15.04
C ARG A 164 5.69 -7.01 -15.05
N ASP A 165 6.57 -6.94 -16.05
CA ASP A 165 7.77 -7.78 -16.11
C ASP A 165 8.68 -7.56 -14.89
N ARG A 166 8.82 -6.31 -14.44
CA ARG A 166 9.54 -5.95 -13.21
C ARG A 166 8.83 -6.44 -11.95
N ILE A 167 7.50 -6.29 -11.89
CA ILE A 167 6.72 -6.81 -10.77
C ILE A 167 6.89 -8.33 -10.68
N GLN A 168 6.78 -9.05 -11.80
CA GLN A 168 6.96 -10.50 -11.83
C GLN A 168 8.35 -10.91 -11.35
N LEU A 169 9.40 -10.24 -11.83
CA LEU A 169 10.78 -10.47 -11.38
C LEU A 169 10.92 -10.29 -9.86
N VAL A 170 10.45 -9.17 -9.34
CA VAL A 170 10.52 -8.88 -7.90
C VAL A 170 9.72 -9.89 -7.08
N VAL A 171 8.50 -10.22 -7.50
CA VAL A 171 7.65 -11.17 -6.80
C VAL A 171 8.26 -12.56 -6.80
N ASP A 172 8.82 -13.01 -7.93
CA ASP A 172 9.48 -14.31 -8.00
C ASP A 172 10.66 -14.39 -7.02
N GLU A 173 11.55 -13.40 -7.05
CA GLU A 173 12.72 -13.31 -6.16
C GLU A 173 12.32 -13.25 -4.68
N LEU A 174 11.35 -12.41 -4.33
CA LEU A 174 10.92 -12.26 -2.93
C LEU A 174 10.21 -13.51 -2.40
N ILE A 175 9.38 -14.16 -3.21
CA ILE A 175 8.74 -15.44 -2.82
C ILE A 175 9.80 -16.53 -2.67
N MET A 176 10.76 -16.61 -3.59
CA MET A 176 11.86 -17.59 -3.51
C MET A 176 12.68 -17.40 -2.22
N ASN A 177 13.01 -16.15 -1.89
CA ASN A 177 13.72 -15.82 -0.65
C ASN A 177 12.90 -16.25 0.58
N ALA A 178 11.62 -15.93 0.62
CA ALA A 178 10.73 -16.28 1.73
C ALA A 178 10.51 -17.79 1.87
N MET A 179 10.39 -18.54 0.76
CA MET A 179 10.13 -19.98 0.79
C MET A 179 11.38 -20.80 1.12
N TYR A 180 12.57 -20.36 0.71
CA TYR A 180 13.76 -21.21 0.71
C TYR A 180 14.95 -20.66 1.51
N HIS A 181 15.09 -19.35 1.63
CA HIS A 181 16.18 -18.72 2.38
C HIS A 181 15.76 -18.23 3.76
N ALA A 182 14.46 -17.96 3.98
CA ALA A 182 13.96 -17.54 5.27
C ALA A 182 13.89 -18.69 6.30
N PRO A 183 13.48 -19.93 5.97
CA PRO A 183 13.38 -21.00 6.97
C PRO A 183 14.75 -21.42 7.49
N VAL A 184 14.93 -21.35 8.81
CA VAL A 184 16.15 -21.78 9.49
C VAL A 184 15.89 -22.98 10.42
N ASP A 185 16.94 -23.71 10.75
CA ASP A 185 16.93 -24.73 11.79
C ASP A 185 17.12 -24.11 13.19
N GLU A 186 17.11 -24.95 14.23
CA GLU A 186 17.30 -24.55 15.63
C GLU A 186 18.66 -23.88 15.90
N HIS A 187 19.61 -23.99 14.96
CA HIS A 187 20.93 -23.37 15.04
C HIS A 187 21.03 -22.10 14.18
N GLY A 188 19.92 -21.61 13.63
CA GLY A 188 19.86 -20.41 12.80
C GLY A 188 20.43 -20.60 11.39
N LYS A 189 20.67 -21.84 10.97
CA LYS A 189 21.18 -22.15 9.63
C LYS A 189 20.02 -22.39 8.67
N GLU A 190 20.13 -21.85 7.45
CA GLU A 190 19.14 -22.06 6.39
C GLU A 190 18.86 -23.53 6.14
N ARG A 191 17.59 -23.92 6.31
CA ARG A 191 17.14 -25.32 6.24
C ARG A 191 17.32 -25.91 4.83
N TYR A 192 17.18 -25.07 3.80
CA TYR A 192 17.16 -25.50 2.40
C TYR A 192 18.41 -25.11 1.58
N LYS A 193 19.46 -24.58 2.23
CA LYS A 193 20.65 -24.04 1.55
C LYS A 193 21.33 -24.99 0.55
N ASN A 194 21.29 -26.30 0.83
CA ASN A 194 21.93 -27.33 0.01
C ASN A 194 20.93 -28.19 -0.76
N VAL A 195 19.65 -27.82 -0.77
CA VAL A 195 18.59 -28.57 -1.44
C VAL A 195 18.39 -27.96 -2.82
N THR A 196 18.37 -28.80 -3.85
CA THR A 196 18.15 -28.32 -5.22
C THR A 196 16.70 -27.89 -5.42
N LEU A 197 16.45 -26.99 -6.38
CA LEU A 197 15.07 -26.59 -6.74
C LEU A 197 14.20 -27.79 -7.14
N LYS A 198 14.80 -28.80 -7.77
CA LYS A 198 14.08 -30.02 -8.19
C LYS A 198 13.62 -30.84 -6.99
N GLU A 199 14.45 -30.95 -5.96
CA GLU A 199 14.10 -31.64 -4.71
C GLU A 199 13.09 -30.84 -3.91
N LEU A 200 13.24 -29.51 -3.85
CA LEU A 200 12.29 -28.61 -3.18
C LEU A 200 10.90 -28.61 -3.82
N ALA A 201 10.83 -28.79 -5.14
CA ALA A 201 9.57 -28.93 -5.85
C ALA A 201 8.81 -30.23 -5.49
N GLN A 202 9.47 -31.21 -4.87
CA GLN A 202 8.86 -32.45 -4.38
C GLN A 202 8.38 -32.34 -2.92
N VAL A 203 8.64 -31.21 -2.23
CA VAL A 203 8.18 -31.02 -0.86
C VAL A 203 6.69 -30.66 -0.88
N ASP A 204 5.86 -31.50 -0.25
CA ASP A 204 4.40 -31.37 -0.26
C ASP A 204 3.91 -30.03 0.31
N SER A 205 4.55 -29.56 1.36
CA SER A 205 4.25 -28.27 1.99
C SER A 205 5.48 -27.69 2.69
N LEU A 206 5.79 -26.45 2.37
CA LEU A 206 6.73 -25.59 3.09
C LEU A 206 5.99 -24.73 4.12
N GLU A 207 6.77 -23.98 4.89
CA GLU A 207 6.27 -22.91 5.74
C GLU A 207 5.50 -21.87 4.88
N PRO A 208 4.36 -21.35 5.37
CA PRO A 208 3.51 -20.49 4.58
C PRO A 208 4.13 -19.12 4.38
N VAL A 209 4.12 -18.69 3.11
CA VAL A 209 4.46 -17.33 2.70
C VAL A 209 3.19 -16.59 2.35
N GLN A 210 2.97 -15.43 2.96
CA GLN A 210 1.85 -14.56 2.66
C GLN A 210 2.24 -13.54 1.58
N ILE A 211 1.36 -13.37 0.60
CA ILE A 211 1.50 -12.39 -0.48
C ILE A 211 0.32 -11.45 -0.38
N GLN A 212 0.58 -10.16 -0.14
CA GLN A 212 -0.43 -9.11 -0.18
C GLN A 212 -0.15 -8.19 -1.37
N TYR A 213 -1.18 -7.79 -2.11
CA TYR A 213 -1.01 -6.90 -3.27
C TYR A 213 -2.21 -5.97 -3.45
N GLY A 214 -1.99 -4.85 -4.15
CA GLY A 214 -3.04 -3.87 -4.44
C GLY A 214 -2.56 -2.76 -5.37
N CYS A 215 -3.49 -1.92 -5.80
CA CYS A 215 -3.20 -0.77 -6.66
C CYS A 215 -3.93 0.48 -6.15
N SER A 216 -3.20 1.58 -5.93
CA SER A 216 -3.75 2.87 -5.51
C SER A 216 -4.06 3.83 -6.66
N GLY A 217 -3.88 3.39 -7.90
CA GLY A 217 -3.93 4.24 -9.10
C GLY A 217 -2.62 4.98 -9.39
N ARG A 218 -1.76 5.19 -8.37
CA ARG A 218 -0.37 5.65 -8.55
C ARG A 218 0.64 4.52 -8.39
N TYR A 219 0.47 3.74 -7.32
CA TYR A 219 1.34 2.63 -7.00
C TYR A 219 0.65 1.31 -7.26
N PHE A 220 1.37 0.38 -7.89
CA PHE A 220 1.12 -1.04 -7.69
C PHE A 220 2.02 -1.52 -6.56
N GLY A 221 1.47 -2.22 -5.58
CA GLY A 221 2.23 -2.68 -4.41
C GLY A 221 2.13 -4.18 -4.23
N VAL A 222 3.23 -4.77 -3.78
CA VAL A 222 3.29 -6.16 -3.32
C VAL A 222 4.09 -6.24 -2.03
N ALA A 223 3.58 -7.00 -1.06
CA ALA A 223 4.26 -7.35 0.17
C ALA A 223 4.36 -8.88 0.26
N ILE A 224 5.56 -9.37 0.52
CA ILE A 224 5.83 -10.80 0.74
C ILE A 224 6.28 -10.95 2.18
N ARG A 225 5.56 -11.78 2.93
CA ARG A 225 5.78 -12.00 4.36
C ARG A 225 6.02 -13.48 4.67
N ASP A 226 7.15 -13.77 5.30
CA ASP A 226 7.47 -15.09 5.83
C ASP A 226 7.06 -15.23 7.31
N ALA A 227 7.11 -16.45 7.83
CA ALA A 227 6.84 -16.78 9.23
C ALA A 227 8.12 -17.17 10.01
N GLY A 228 9.30 -16.89 9.45
CA GLY A 228 10.59 -17.32 10.01
C GLY A 228 11.42 -16.19 10.61
N GLY A 229 11.32 -14.96 10.07
CA GLY A 229 12.00 -13.79 10.63
C GLY A 229 13.53 -13.90 10.68
N SER A 230 14.15 -14.70 9.81
CA SER A 230 15.59 -14.96 9.85
C SER A 230 16.44 -13.87 9.18
N LEU A 231 15.81 -12.95 8.43
CA LEU A 231 16.49 -11.81 7.86
C LEU A 231 16.75 -10.77 8.96
N THR A 232 18.01 -10.69 9.41
CA THR A 232 18.43 -9.66 10.35
C THR A 232 18.76 -8.36 9.61
N ARG A 233 18.74 -7.25 10.37
CA ARG A 233 19.15 -5.93 9.87
C ARG A 233 20.56 -5.96 9.26
N ALA A 234 21.51 -6.57 9.96
CA ALA A 234 22.89 -6.72 9.51
C ALA A 234 22.98 -7.50 8.18
N ARG A 235 22.20 -8.58 8.07
CA ARG A 235 22.16 -9.40 6.85
C ARG A 235 21.51 -8.66 5.67
N ALA A 236 20.46 -7.88 5.92
CA ALA A 236 19.85 -7.02 4.90
C ALA A 236 20.85 -5.98 4.39
N LEU A 237 21.60 -5.33 5.28
CA LEU A 237 22.67 -4.40 4.91
C LEU A 237 23.81 -5.08 4.15
N GLU A 238 24.22 -6.28 4.54
CA GLU A 238 25.26 -7.02 3.82
C GLU A 238 24.86 -7.25 2.37
N TYR A 239 23.59 -7.58 2.11
CA TYR A 239 23.09 -7.75 0.75
C TYR A 239 23.01 -6.44 -0.01
N LEU A 240 22.56 -5.36 0.63
CA LEU A 240 22.44 -4.04 0.00
C LEU A 240 23.81 -3.40 -0.26
N GLY A 241 24.78 -3.58 0.64
CA GLY A 241 26.13 -3.01 0.52
C GLY A 241 27.00 -3.67 -0.55
N ARG A 242 26.62 -4.86 -1.02
CA ARG A 242 27.25 -5.49 -2.20
C ARG A 242 26.93 -4.75 -3.51
N ALA A 243 25.89 -3.92 -3.52
CA ALA A 243 25.48 -3.09 -4.66
C ALA A 243 26.57 -2.09 -5.08
N ASP A 244 27.30 -1.53 -4.10
CA ASP A 244 28.33 -0.51 -4.30
C ASP A 244 29.57 -1.06 -5.04
N ARG A 245 29.80 -2.38 -4.95
CA ARG A 245 30.99 -3.04 -5.51
C ARG A 245 30.78 -3.66 -6.88
N GLN A 246 29.55 -3.66 -7.40
CA GLN A 246 29.16 -4.43 -8.59
C GLN A 246 29.16 -3.64 -9.90
N THR A 247 29.58 -2.37 -9.88
CA THR A 247 29.72 -1.52 -11.08
C THR A 247 30.78 -2.02 -12.08
N GLU A 248 31.51 -3.10 -11.79
CA GLU A 248 32.58 -3.62 -12.67
C GLU A 248 32.43 -5.09 -13.13
N ILE A 249 31.41 -5.85 -12.71
CA ILE A 249 31.30 -7.27 -13.11
C ILE A 249 29.88 -7.60 -13.57
N GLU A 250 29.47 -6.99 -14.68
CA GLU A 250 28.53 -7.67 -15.58
C GLU A 250 29.22 -8.90 -16.16
N SER A 251 28.51 -10.03 -16.19
CA SER A 251 28.95 -11.37 -16.61
C SER A 251 29.67 -12.23 -15.55
N LYS A 252 28.91 -12.73 -14.56
CA LYS A 252 28.87 -14.18 -14.25
C LYS A 252 27.90 -14.52 -13.10
N ALA A 253 27.08 -15.52 -13.41
CA ALA A 253 26.51 -16.55 -12.53
C ALA A 253 25.61 -16.13 -11.33
N GLY A 254 24.34 -16.55 -11.43
CA GLY A 254 23.31 -16.54 -10.40
C GLY A 254 23.77 -16.98 -9.00
N GLY A 255 24.03 -16.01 -8.13
CA GLY A 255 24.10 -16.19 -6.69
C GLY A 255 22.95 -15.45 -5.99
N ALA A 256 22.56 -15.91 -4.79
CA ALA A 256 21.45 -15.38 -3.98
C ALA A 256 21.58 -13.87 -3.61
N GLY A 257 22.75 -13.25 -3.82
CA GLY A 257 22.96 -11.80 -3.63
C GLY A 257 22.55 -10.93 -4.82
N LEU A 258 22.33 -11.51 -6.01
CA LEU A 258 21.90 -10.77 -7.22
C LEU A 258 20.41 -10.41 -7.18
N GLY A 259 19.59 -11.22 -6.50
CA GLY A 259 18.15 -11.05 -6.42
C GLY A 259 17.76 -9.73 -5.74
N LEU A 260 18.35 -9.41 -4.58
CA LEU A 260 17.96 -8.22 -3.82
C LEU A 260 18.40 -6.90 -4.49
N LEU A 261 19.56 -6.89 -5.16
CA LEU A 261 19.99 -5.74 -5.95
C LEU A 261 19.11 -5.53 -7.19
N SER A 262 18.72 -6.62 -7.85
CA SER A 262 17.75 -6.61 -8.93
C SER A 262 16.40 -6.07 -8.46
N VAL A 263 15.96 -6.46 -7.25
CA VAL A 263 14.75 -5.93 -6.60
C VAL A 263 14.87 -4.43 -6.36
N LEU A 264 15.96 -3.98 -5.74
CA LEU A 264 16.22 -2.55 -5.48
C LEU A 264 16.17 -1.70 -6.75
N SER A 265 16.70 -2.24 -7.85
CA SER A 265 16.72 -1.58 -9.16
C SER A 265 15.38 -1.66 -9.90
N SER A 266 14.46 -2.52 -9.46
CA SER A 266 13.20 -2.81 -10.14
C SER A 266 11.98 -2.17 -9.49
N VAL A 267 12.07 -1.75 -8.23
CA VAL A 267 11.00 -1.07 -7.49
C VAL A 267 11.19 0.45 -7.46
N SER A 268 10.14 1.20 -7.15
CA SER A 268 10.22 2.63 -6.82
C SER A 268 10.45 2.87 -5.33
N LYS A 269 9.95 1.96 -4.47
CA LYS A 269 10.18 2.00 -3.02
C LYS A 269 10.41 0.58 -2.54
N LEU A 270 11.39 0.39 -1.66
CA LEU A 270 11.68 -0.89 -1.04
C LEU A 270 11.57 -0.76 0.49
N VAL A 271 10.78 -1.64 1.10
CA VAL A 271 10.59 -1.66 2.55
C VAL A 271 10.96 -3.03 3.07
N PHE A 272 11.76 -3.06 4.13
CA PHE A 272 11.99 -4.22 4.97
C PHE A 272 11.37 -3.95 6.34
N ASN A 273 10.42 -4.78 6.74
CA ASN A 273 9.88 -4.82 8.10
C ASN A 273 10.35 -6.12 8.75
N LEU A 274 11.19 -6.00 9.76
CA LEU A 274 11.87 -7.12 10.40
C LEU A 274 11.35 -7.28 11.82
N ASP A 275 10.80 -8.45 12.15
CA ASP A 275 10.53 -8.89 13.52
C ASP A 275 11.38 -10.15 13.75
N PRO A 276 12.62 -9.98 14.25
CA PRO A 276 13.60 -11.06 14.30
C PRO A 276 13.09 -12.31 15.02
N GLY A 277 13.17 -13.47 14.34
CA GLY A 277 12.69 -14.75 14.86
C GLY A 277 11.20 -15.00 14.72
N TYR A 278 10.42 -14.01 14.24
CA TYR A 278 8.97 -14.14 14.05
C TYR A 278 8.56 -13.98 12.59
N SER A 279 8.97 -12.89 11.93
CA SER A 279 8.51 -12.59 10.59
C SER A 279 9.35 -11.53 9.88
N THR A 280 9.63 -11.78 8.61
CA THR A 280 10.12 -10.75 7.68
C THR A 280 9.00 -10.39 6.73
N GLU A 281 8.77 -9.09 6.49
CA GLU A 281 7.97 -8.61 5.37
C GLU A 281 8.80 -7.68 4.48
N VAL A 282 8.85 -7.99 3.19
CA VAL A 282 9.47 -7.15 2.17
C VAL A 282 8.39 -6.59 1.25
N ILE A 283 8.34 -5.26 1.12
CA ILE A 283 7.37 -4.56 0.28
C ILE A 283 8.07 -3.88 -0.88
N GLY A 284 7.59 -4.18 -2.09
CA GLY A 284 7.94 -3.46 -3.32
C GLY A 284 6.77 -2.61 -3.79
N LEU A 285 6.99 -1.30 -3.94
CA LEU A 285 6.03 -0.37 -4.55
C LEU A 285 6.55 0.10 -5.89
N PHE A 286 5.68 0.10 -6.90
CA PHE A 286 5.98 0.46 -8.28
C PHE A 286 5.18 1.70 -8.67
N ASP A 287 5.84 2.84 -8.85
CA ASP A 287 5.22 4.08 -9.31
C ASP A 287 4.96 4.00 -10.81
N MET A 288 3.70 3.73 -11.17
CA MET A 288 3.33 3.47 -12.56
C MET A 288 3.61 4.68 -13.47
N GLU A 289 3.63 5.90 -12.93
CA GLU A 289 3.91 7.12 -13.67
C GLU A 289 5.42 7.34 -13.88
N LEU A 290 6.24 7.13 -12.84
CA LEU A 290 7.70 7.26 -12.98
C LEU A 290 8.25 6.24 -13.96
N PHE A 291 7.78 4.98 -13.89
CA PHE A 291 8.16 3.97 -14.86
C PHE A 291 7.74 4.32 -16.29
N ALA A 292 6.56 4.93 -16.45
CA ALA A 292 6.11 5.43 -17.75
C ALA A 292 7.01 6.52 -18.33
N LYS A 293 7.71 7.27 -17.47
CA LYS A 293 8.71 8.30 -17.81
C LYS A 293 10.14 7.75 -17.95
N GLY A 294 10.32 6.43 -17.84
CA GLY A 294 11.64 5.78 -17.89
C GLY A 294 12.50 5.98 -16.63
N GLN A 295 11.91 6.50 -15.55
CA GLN A 295 12.59 6.70 -14.27
C GLN A 295 12.48 5.42 -13.43
N VAL A 296 13.53 4.62 -13.48
CA VAL A 296 13.64 3.30 -12.85
C VAL A 296 14.55 3.36 -11.62
N GLY A 297 14.30 2.48 -10.65
CA GLY A 297 15.11 2.31 -9.44
C GLY A 297 14.47 2.91 -8.20
N ALA A 298 14.85 2.36 -7.05
CA ALA A 298 14.29 2.77 -5.77
C ALA A 298 14.62 4.24 -5.46
N ARG A 299 13.56 5.00 -5.17
CA ARG A 299 13.59 6.37 -4.64
C ARG A 299 13.48 6.38 -3.12
N SER A 300 13.32 5.23 -2.49
CA SER A 300 13.37 5.12 -1.05
C SER A 300 13.67 3.71 -0.62
N LEU A 301 14.28 3.62 0.56
CA LEU A 301 14.59 2.38 1.23
C LEU A 301 14.29 2.53 2.70
N HIS A 302 13.49 1.61 3.20
CA HIS A 302 13.09 1.57 4.60
C HIS A 302 13.55 0.26 5.20
N LEU A 303 14.14 0.34 6.38
CA LEU A 303 14.59 -0.80 7.16
C LEU A 303 14.08 -0.62 8.59
N HIS A 304 12.88 -1.13 8.83
CA HIS A 304 12.23 -1.05 10.13
C HIS A 304 12.43 -2.37 10.87
N VAL A 305 12.78 -2.27 12.15
CA VAL A 305 12.99 -3.42 13.03
C VAL A 305 12.06 -3.26 14.22
N ALA A 306 11.37 -4.34 14.61
CA ALA A 306 10.53 -4.38 15.80
C ALA A 306 11.40 -4.13 17.02
N ASP A 307 10.91 -3.32 17.96
CA ASP A 307 11.54 -3.28 19.25
C ASP A 307 11.32 -4.65 19.93
N PRO A 308 12.36 -5.21 20.59
CA PRO A 308 12.19 -6.40 21.42
C PRO A 308 11.27 -5.99 22.58
N GLY A 309 9.99 -6.30 22.46
CA GLY A 309 8.98 -5.94 23.46
C GLY A 309 9.27 -6.58 24.82
N GLU A 310 8.75 -5.98 25.90
CA GLU A 310 8.73 -6.60 27.22
C GLU A 310 7.90 -7.90 27.18
N ASP A 311 8.25 -8.87 28.04
CA ASP A 311 7.87 -10.29 27.99
C ASP A 311 6.37 -10.61 27.81
N GLY A 312 5.45 -9.65 28.03
CA GLY A 312 4.02 -9.79 27.81
C GLY A 312 3.55 -9.65 26.35
N GLU A 313 4.32 -9.00 25.47
CA GLU A 313 3.98 -8.89 24.04
C GLU A 313 4.41 -10.10 23.22
N LEU A 314 5.30 -10.95 23.76
CA LEU A 314 5.78 -12.16 23.10
C LEU A 314 4.63 -13.15 22.81
N ASP A 315 3.69 -13.33 23.73
CA ASP A 315 2.56 -14.25 23.56
C ASP A 315 1.61 -13.81 22.43
N ASP A 316 1.32 -12.51 22.33
CA ASP A 316 0.52 -11.93 21.24
C ASP A 316 1.26 -12.02 19.89
N ARG A 317 2.59 -11.83 19.88
CA ARG A 317 3.43 -12.00 18.68
C ARG A 317 3.45 -13.46 18.21
N MET A 318 3.59 -14.42 19.14
CA MET A 318 3.52 -15.85 18.86
C MET A 318 2.15 -16.26 18.31
N GLN A 319 1.05 -15.73 18.86
CA GLN A 319 -0.30 -15.99 18.34
C GLN A 319 -0.52 -15.44 16.93
N ARG A 320 0.04 -14.27 16.60
CA ARG A 320 -0.04 -13.68 15.25
C ARG A 320 0.79 -14.45 14.22
N ALA A 321 1.99 -14.89 14.57
CA ALA A 321 2.80 -15.77 13.72
C ALA A 321 2.06 -17.10 13.45
N ALA A 322 1.45 -17.68 14.50
CA ALA A 322 0.62 -18.88 14.36
C ALA A 322 -0.64 -18.67 13.49
N ALA A 323 -1.22 -17.47 13.47
CA ALA A 323 -2.38 -17.14 12.63
C ALA A 323 -2.02 -17.13 11.13
N ILE A 324 -0.82 -16.65 10.77
CA ILE A 324 -0.28 -16.77 9.40
C ILE A 324 -0.13 -18.26 9.04
N THR A 325 0.38 -19.07 9.97
CA THR A 325 0.53 -20.52 9.77
C THR A 325 -0.81 -21.23 9.54
N ARG A 326 -1.86 -20.81 10.27
CA ARG A 326 -3.21 -21.40 10.25
C ARG A 326 -4.12 -20.93 9.11
N ALA A 327 -3.74 -19.94 8.31
CA ALA A 327 -4.55 -19.46 7.20
C ALA A 327 -4.86 -20.60 6.19
N GLN A 328 -6.09 -21.13 6.26
CA GLN A 328 -6.63 -22.18 5.40
C GLN A 328 -6.77 -21.65 3.97
N PRO A 329 -6.49 -22.46 2.93
CA PRO A 329 -6.69 -22.04 1.55
C PRO A 329 -8.18 -21.75 1.31
N ILE A 330 -8.53 -20.50 1.03
CA ILE A 330 -9.82 -20.17 0.44
C ILE A 330 -9.83 -20.88 -0.92
N SER A 331 -10.79 -21.79 -1.12
CA SER A 331 -10.84 -22.64 -2.30
C SER A 331 -10.80 -21.79 -3.57
N GLY A 332 -9.90 -22.16 -4.50
CA GLY A 332 -9.59 -21.36 -5.70
C GLY A 332 -10.80 -21.01 -6.57
N MET A 333 -11.92 -21.72 -6.41
CA MET A 333 -13.19 -21.44 -7.08
C MET A 333 -13.83 -20.11 -6.66
N TRP A 334 -13.71 -19.70 -5.39
CA TRP A 334 -14.26 -18.42 -4.94
C TRP A 334 -13.39 -17.22 -5.33
N MET A 335 -12.07 -17.37 -5.34
CA MET A 335 -11.16 -16.34 -5.85
C MET A 335 -11.31 -16.15 -7.36
N LEU A 336 -11.42 -17.23 -8.13
CA LEU A 336 -11.68 -17.17 -9.57
C LEU A 336 -13.06 -16.56 -9.85
N ALA A 337 -14.09 -16.88 -9.06
CA ALA A 337 -15.42 -16.29 -9.19
C ALA A 337 -15.41 -14.78 -8.88
N ALA A 338 -14.68 -14.33 -7.85
CA ALA A 338 -14.51 -12.91 -7.54
C ALA A 338 -13.75 -12.14 -8.64
N LEU A 339 -12.69 -12.73 -9.20
CA LEU A 339 -11.95 -12.14 -10.32
C LEU A 339 -12.74 -12.13 -11.62
N LEU A 340 -13.46 -13.21 -11.93
CA LEU A 340 -14.34 -13.30 -13.10
C LEU A 340 -15.51 -12.32 -12.99
N SER A 341 -16.10 -12.13 -11.81
CA SER A 341 -17.18 -11.15 -11.65
C SER A 341 -16.69 -9.72 -11.83
N VAL A 342 -15.49 -9.37 -11.36
CA VAL A 342 -14.89 -8.05 -11.65
C VAL A 342 -14.57 -7.87 -13.14
N ILE A 343 -14.08 -8.91 -13.82
CA ILE A 343 -13.80 -8.86 -15.27
C ILE A 343 -15.10 -8.77 -16.08
N VAL A 344 -16.14 -9.50 -15.70
CA VAL A 344 -17.47 -9.46 -16.35
C VAL A 344 -18.13 -8.10 -16.13
N VAL A 345 -18.05 -7.53 -14.92
CA VAL A 345 -18.55 -6.17 -14.66
C VAL A 345 -17.74 -5.14 -15.45
N GLY A 346 -16.42 -5.27 -15.52
CA GLY A 346 -15.55 -4.39 -16.31
C GLY A 346 -15.83 -4.46 -17.82
N LEU A 347 -16.00 -5.68 -18.37
CA LEU A 347 -16.35 -5.90 -19.77
C LEU A 347 -17.78 -5.46 -20.09
N ALA A 348 -18.74 -5.68 -19.20
CA ALA A 348 -20.10 -5.18 -19.34
C ALA A 348 -20.11 -3.65 -19.33
N THR A 349 -19.35 -3.01 -18.44
CA THR A 349 -19.21 -1.55 -18.37
C THR A 349 -18.53 -1.00 -19.63
N ALA A 350 -17.52 -1.69 -20.15
CA ALA A 350 -16.83 -1.33 -21.40
C ALA A 350 -17.67 -1.58 -22.66
N TYR A 351 -18.53 -2.60 -22.65
CA TYR A 351 -19.48 -2.91 -23.72
C TYR A 351 -20.64 -1.90 -23.74
N TYR A 352 -21.18 -1.56 -22.57
CA TYR A 352 -22.19 -0.50 -22.44
C TYR A 352 -21.63 0.90 -22.78
N SER A 353 -20.33 1.14 -22.56
CA SER A 353 -19.69 2.42 -22.94
C SER A 353 -19.18 2.47 -24.38
N ARG A 354 -19.20 1.35 -25.12
CA ARG A 354 -18.84 1.26 -26.55
C ARG A 354 -20.02 0.90 -27.47
N ALA A 355 -21.25 0.83 -26.95
CA ALA A 355 -22.42 0.72 -27.80
C ALA A 355 -22.46 1.95 -28.75
N PRO A 356 -22.59 1.74 -30.07
CA PRO A 356 -22.42 2.81 -31.04
C PRO A 356 -23.53 3.85 -30.89
N GLU A 357 -23.12 5.11 -30.83
CA GLU A 357 -23.95 6.31 -31.02
C GLU A 357 -24.62 6.26 -32.39
N GLN A 358 -25.77 5.60 -32.49
CA GLN A 358 -26.69 5.72 -33.62
C GLN A 358 -28.13 5.53 -33.13
N ALA A 359 -28.66 6.54 -32.46
CA ALA A 359 -30.08 6.89 -32.49
C ALA A 359 -30.23 8.36 -32.08
N ALA A 360 -30.52 9.19 -33.07
CA ALA A 360 -30.82 10.60 -32.91
C ALA A 360 -32.10 10.85 -32.11
N ASN A 361 -32.15 12.04 -31.50
CA ASN A 361 -33.36 12.83 -31.20
C ASN A 361 -34.44 12.21 -30.31
N GLN A 362 -34.31 12.44 -29.01
CA GLN A 362 -35.34 13.03 -28.13
C GLN A 362 -34.76 13.17 -26.71
N SER A 363 -34.30 14.36 -26.35
CA SER A 363 -33.86 14.68 -24.99
C SER A 363 -35.06 14.65 -24.03
N GLY A 364 -35.34 13.49 -23.43
CA GLY A 364 -36.27 13.38 -22.31
C GLY A 364 -35.56 13.74 -21.00
N ALA A 365 -36.19 14.59 -20.18
CA ALA A 365 -35.70 14.87 -18.83
C ALA A 365 -35.61 13.57 -18.01
N THR A 366 -34.61 13.46 -17.14
CA THR A 366 -34.46 12.32 -16.23
C THR A 366 -34.67 12.75 -14.79
N ILE A 367 -35.29 11.88 -14.00
CA ILE A 367 -35.48 12.07 -12.56
C ILE A 367 -34.80 10.95 -11.76
N THR A 368 -34.17 11.31 -10.66
CA THR A 368 -33.69 10.37 -9.63
C THR A 368 -34.30 10.73 -8.28
N VAL A 369 -35.00 9.78 -7.67
CA VAL A 369 -35.60 9.94 -6.35
C VAL A 369 -34.74 9.24 -5.30
N VAL A 370 -34.39 9.97 -4.24
CA VAL A 370 -33.55 9.51 -3.12
C VAL A 370 -34.36 9.64 -1.83
N PRO A 371 -35.02 8.57 -1.38
CA PRO A 371 -35.79 8.58 -0.15
C PRO A 371 -34.90 8.37 1.08
N SER A 372 -35.35 8.90 2.21
CA SER A 372 -34.87 8.59 3.55
C SER A 372 -36.08 8.21 4.41
N PRO A 373 -36.17 6.97 4.92
CA PRO A 373 -35.19 5.87 4.86
C PRO A 373 -35.00 5.25 3.45
N ALA A 374 -33.81 4.70 3.20
CA ALA A 374 -33.38 4.22 1.87
C ALA A 374 -34.13 2.99 1.35
N ASP A 375 -34.83 2.26 2.23
CA ASP A 375 -35.65 1.08 1.90
C ASP A 375 -37.12 1.43 1.58
N ALA A 376 -37.46 2.72 1.46
CA ALA A 376 -38.79 3.14 1.02
C ALA A 376 -39.06 2.76 -0.45
N GLN A 377 -40.31 2.48 -0.77
CA GLN A 377 -40.76 2.19 -2.12
C GLN A 377 -41.08 3.48 -2.85
N VAL A 378 -40.58 3.62 -4.08
CA VAL A 378 -40.84 4.78 -4.94
C VAL A 378 -41.66 4.34 -6.15
N LYS A 379 -42.72 5.10 -6.44
CA LYS A 379 -43.47 5.00 -7.69
C LYS A 379 -43.44 6.33 -8.43
N ILE A 380 -43.38 6.26 -9.76
CA ILE A 380 -43.52 7.40 -10.65
C ILE A 380 -44.64 7.10 -11.64
N ASN A 381 -45.73 7.87 -11.59
CA ASN A 381 -46.97 7.65 -12.34
C ASN A 381 -47.47 6.20 -12.20
N ASP A 382 -47.67 5.77 -10.96
CA ASP A 382 -48.11 4.44 -10.55
C ASP A 382 -47.15 3.27 -10.87
N LYS A 383 -46.01 3.53 -11.51
CA LYS A 383 -45.01 2.51 -11.84
C LYS A 383 -43.92 2.45 -10.77
N PRO A 384 -43.64 1.28 -10.17
CA PRO A 384 -42.55 1.14 -9.22
C PRO A 384 -41.20 1.35 -9.92
N VAL A 385 -40.31 2.09 -9.29
CA VAL A 385 -38.96 2.38 -9.79
C VAL A 385 -37.91 2.00 -8.75
N GLN A 386 -36.72 1.65 -9.21
CA GLN A 386 -35.60 1.36 -8.33
C GLN A 386 -35.06 2.66 -7.72
N VAL A 387 -34.92 2.67 -6.40
CA VAL A 387 -34.37 3.79 -5.63
C VAL A 387 -32.96 4.15 -6.12
N GLY A 388 -32.70 5.45 -6.32
CA GLY A 388 -31.39 5.95 -6.76
C GLY A 388 -31.09 5.78 -8.25
N SER A 389 -31.95 5.13 -9.03
CA SER A 389 -31.79 5.00 -10.48
C SER A 389 -32.23 6.26 -11.23
N ARG A 390 -31.62 6.54 -12.40
CA ARG A 390 -32.09 7.58 -13.32
C ARG A 390 -33.24 7.05 -14.15
N ILE A 391 -34.41 7.68 -14.01
CA ILE A 391 -35.63 7.31 -14.74
C ILE A 391 -35.89 8.35 -15.81
N ALA A 392 -35.92 7.93 -17.07
CA ALA A 392 -36.30 8.79 -18.17
C ALA A 392 -37.81 9.08 -18.12
N LEU A 393 -38.18 10.35 -18.19
CA LEU A 393 -39.56 10.78 -18.21
C LEU A 393 -40.08 10.84 -19.64
N SER A 394 -41.36 10.54 -19.80
CA SER A 394 -42.00 10.60 -21.12
C SER A 394 -42.19 12.06 -21.53
N PRO A 395 -41.64 12.51 -22.68
CA PRO A 395 -41.81 13.88 -23.15
C PRO A 395 -43.25 14.21 -23.58
N LYS A 396 -44.14 13.21 -23.61
CA LYS A 396 -45.56 13.39 -23.94
C LYS A 396 -46.44 13.73 -22.73
N ARG A 397 -45.93 13.60 -21.50
CA ARG A 397 -46.66 13.95 -20.28
C ARG A 397 -46.22 15.34 -19.82
N GLN A 398 -47.18 16.17 -19.43
CA GLN A 398 -46.94 17.52 -18.90
C GLN A 398 -46.72 17.53 -17.38
N SER A 399 -47.02 16.42 -16.70
CA SER A 399 -46.75 16.26 -15.28
C SER A 399 -46.43 14.81 -14.93
N HIS A 400 -45.72 14.64 -13.81
CA HIS A 400 -45.29 13.35 -13.29
C HIS A 400 -45.58 13.28 -11.80
N GLN A 401 -46.43 12.34 -11.40
CA GLN A 401 -46.70 12.09 -9.99
C GLN A 401 -45.60 11.18 -9.41
N VAL A 402 -45.00 11.59 -8.30
CA VAL A 402 -44.06 10.80 -7.53
C VAL A 402 -44.72 10.41 -6.22
N GLU A 403 -44.61 9.15 -5.83
CA GLU A 403 -45.08 8.63 -4.55
C GLU A 403 -43.95 7.88 -3.86
N VAL A 404 -43.76 8.15 -2.57
CA VAL A 404 -42.79 7.46 -1.71
C VAL A 404 -43.51 6.91 -0.50
N THR A 405 -43.41 5.61 -0.29
CA THR A 405 -44.15 4.92 0.78
C THR A 405 -43.26 3.94 1.54
N ARG A 406 -43.49 3.81 2.85
CA ARG A 406 -42.83 2.81 3.70
C ARG A 406 -43.75 2.44 4.85
N LYS A 407 -43.80 1.16 5.22
CA LYS A 407 -44.58 0.70 6.38
C LYS A 407 -44.10 1.39 7.66
N GLY A 408 -45.02 1.93 8.46
CA GLY A 408 -44.71 2.67 9.69
C GLY A 408 -44.34 4.15 9.48
N TYR A 409 -44.51 4.67 8.25
CA TYR A 409 -44.25 6.06 7.89
C TYR A 409 -45.48 6.64 7.20
N GLN A 410 -45.69 7.95 7.32
CA GLN A 410 -46.70 8.65 6.52
C GLN A 410 -46.29 8.62 5.04
N PRO A 411 -47.19 8.25 4.12
CA PRO A 411 -46.90 8.27 2.69
C PRO A 411 -46.69 9.70 2.20
N TRP A 412 -45.78 9.88 1.25
CA TRP A 412 -45.50 11.16 0.63
C TRP A 412 -45.81 11.11 -0.87
N SER A 413 -46.42 12.17 -1.41
CA SER A 413 -46.66 12.31 -2.84
C SER A 413 -46.58 13.76 -3.29
N GLU A 414 -46.03 13.98 -4.48
CA GLU A 414 -45.95 15.27 -5.14
C GLU A 414 -46.16 15.10 -6.64
N THR A 415 -46.80 16.08 -7.29
CA THR A 415 -46.92 16.14 -8.74
C THR A 415 -45.98 17.20 -9.27
N LEU A 416 -44.98 16.80 -10.05
CA LEU A 416 -44.01 17.69 -10.67
C LEU A 416 -44.45 18.05 -12.08
N SER A 417 -44.40 19.34 -12.44
CA SER A 417 -44.61 19.77 -13.83
C SER A 417 -43.38 19.45 -14.68
N SER A 418 -43.56 19.06 -15.93
CA SER A 418 -42.44 18.82 -16.86
C SER A 418 -41.56 20.06 -17.06
N ASP A 419 -42.08 21.26 -16.82
CA ASP A 419 -41.32 22.52 -16.88
C ASP A 419 -40.40 22.75 -15.66
N GLU A 420 -40.65 22.06 -14.53
CA GLU A 420 -39.85 22.14 -13.31
C GLU A 420 -38.69 21.13 -13.29
N ILE A 421 -38.67 20.21 -14.27
CA ILE A 421 -37.72 19.10 -14.33
C ILE A 421 -36.64 19.41 -15.36
N GLU A 422 -35.48 19.89 -14.88
CA GLU A 422 -34.26 20.00 -15.69
C GLU A 422 -33.77 18.63 -16.20
N ALA A 423 -32.84 18.62 -17.15
CA ALA A 423 -32.37 17.39 -17.82
C ALA A 423 -31.92 16.25 -16.87
N ASN A 424 -31.48 16.56 -15.65
CA ASN A 424 -31.10 15.60 -14.61
C ASN A 424 -31.61 16.01 -13.21
N PHE A 425 -32.94 16.04 -13.02
CA PHE A 425 -33.56 16.44 -11.77
C PHE A 425 -33.38 15.40 -10.65
N ARG A 426 -33.04 15.84 -9.44
CA ARG A 426 -32.88 14.99 -8.25
C ARG A 426 -33.83 15.41 -7.15
N LEU A 427 -34.64 14.47 -6.68
CA LEU A 427 -35.64 14.70 -5.64
C LEU A 427 -35.27 13.94 -4.36
N HIS A 428 -35.05 14.68 -3.27
CA HIS A 428 -34.77 14.12 -1.95
C HIS A 428 -36.03 14.12 -1.10
N VAL A 429 -36.48 12.94 -0.65
CA VAL A 429 -37.73 12.80 0.12
C VAL A 429 -37.42 12.21 1.49
N THR A 430 -37.79 12.92 2.56
CA THR A 430 -37.67 12.39 3.92
C THR A 430 -39.06 12.03 4.44
N LEU A 431 -39.29 10.74 4.71
CA LEU A 431 -40.55 10.27 5.26
C LEU A 431 -40.61 10.50 6.77
N ILE A 432 -41.76 10.94 7.26
CA ILE A 432 -42.03 11.14 8.68
C ILE A 432 -42.60 9.82 9.25
N PRO A 433 -42.06 9.29 10.37
CA PRO A 433 -42.66 8.15 11.06
C PRO A 433 -44.14 8.42 11.39
N ALA A 434 -45.00 7.44 11.19
CA ALA A 434 -46.39 7.57 11.62
C ALA A 434 -46.43 7.50 13.15
N GLU A 435 -46.92 8.54 13.82
CA GLU A 435 -47.24 8.47 15.25
C GLU A 435 -48.33 7.40 15.45
N ASN A 436 -48.10 6.48 16.38
CA ASN A 436 -49.04 5.40 16.72
C ASN A 436 -50.31 5.94 17.40
#